data_AF-A0A5E4IQR3-F1
#
_entry.id   AF-A0A5E4IQR3-F1
#
_cell.length_a   1.000
_cell.length_b   1.000
_cell.length_c   1.000
_cell.angle_alpha   90.00
_cell.angle_beta   90.00
_cell.angle_gamma   90.00
#
_symmetry.space_group_name_H-M   'P 1'
#
loop_
_entity.id
_entity.type
_entity.pdbx_description
1 polymer ?
#
loop_
_entity_poly.entity_id
_entity_poly.type
_entity_poly.pdbx_seq_one_letter_code
_entity_poly.pdbx_strand_id
1 'polypeptide(L)'
;MKMGKTYIDTVKYLVKANFEIDGIVEKPDIVGAVFGQTEGLLGDELDLRELQKNGRIGRIEVDAQVRSGRSFGTILVPSSLDMVETSILAAALEIVDRVGPCEARITVEKIEDTRNLKRKQVLDRAKVLLRSMLTNEIPESKELSDLVRDDAKVADVGTYGVDKLPAGPAVATSEAIIVVEGRADVINLLKNGIKNVVAIGGAKVGKTVAELGKEKELTVFLDGDRGGDIILKELVEATDVDYVCRAPPGKEVEELARKELIKCLRRRTPIEQVVGYEHLAKERASQPVEKYPEKSERQDRADRGVREEPRPQPQQRFERDESTIELSAPVPPVKEETPEEREKSETLRKSLKDLEGSLKARLLDKSGNTMSEVMIREIMKTLGETDGVWAVVLDGIVTQRLVDLAEQKGAEYVVGIRSGNVTRRPAALRIVLAE
;
A
#
# COMPACT_ATOMS: atom_id res chain seq x y z
N MET A 1 -19.04 34.96 21.30
CA MET A 1 -19.36 36.16 20.49
C MET A 1 -20.20 35.75 19.31
N LYS A 2 -21.41 36.29 19.17
CA LYS A 2 -22.27 36.07 17.99
C LYS A 2 -21.85 37.08 16.92
N MET A 3 -21.00 36.64 15.99
CA MET A 3 -20.69 37.39 14.75
C MET A 3 -22.00 37.65 13.98
N GLY A 4 -22.18 38.88 13.49
CA GLY A 4 -23.36 39.29 12.74
C GLY A 4 -23.57 38.40 11.51
N LYS A 5 -24.69 37.67 11.48
CA LYS A 5 -24.93 36.52 10.60
C LYS A 5 -25.17 36.82 9.11
N THR A 6 -24.99 38.05 8.62
CA THR A 6 -25.59 38.45 7.33
C THR A 6 -24.61 38.64 6.16
N TYR A 7 -23.29 38.66 6.38
CA TYR A 7 -22.30 38.91 5.30
C TYR A 7 -21.30 37.76 5.04
N ILE A 8 -21.44 36.63 5.73
CA ILE A 8 -20.45 35.54 5.73
C ILE A 8 -20.46 34.72 4.42
N ASP A 9 -21.49 34.84 3.57
CA ASP A 9 -21.67 33.89 2.47
C ASP A 9 -20.85 34.19 1.20
N THR A 10 -20.37 35.42 1.02
CA THR A 10 -19.53 35.81 -0.12
C THR A 10 -18.04 35.89 0.22
N VAL A 11 -17.67 35.81 1.50
CA VAL A 11 -16.27 35.87 1.93
C VAL A 11 -15.54 34.64 1.40
N LYS A 12 -14.47 34.88 0.64
CA LYS A 12 -13.57 33.84 0.14
C LYS A 12 -12.35 33.71 1.04
N TYR A 13 -11.76 34.85 1.39
CA TYR A 13 -10.54 34.93 2.19
C TYR A 13 -10.76 35.78 3.45
N LEU A 14 -10.04 35.46 4.53
CA LEU A 14 -9.99 36.25 5.74
C LEU A 14 -8.54 36.63 5.99
N VAL A 15 -8.22 37.93 5.88
CA VAL A 15 -6.89 38.44 6.25
C VAL A 15 -6.87 38.65 7.75
N LYS A 16 -5.88 38.06 8.42
CA LYS A 16 -5.63 38.25 9.85
C LYS A 16 -4.30 38.97 10.02
N ALA A 17 -4.35 40.16 10.59
CA ALA A 17 -3.16 40.96 10.89
C ALA A 17 -3.11 41.29 12.38
N ASN A 18 -1.92 41.25 12.98
CA ASN A 18 -1.69 41.67 14.36
C ASN A 18 -1.11 43.08 14.36
N PHE A 19 -1.42 43.85 15.39
CA PHE A 19 -0.88 45.20 15.56
C PHE A 19 -0.33 45.43 16.96
N GLU A 20 0.70 46.27 17.03
CA GLU A 20 1.25 46.88 18.24
C GLU A 20 1.29 48.39 18.03
N ILE A 21 0.74 49.14 18.99
CA ILE A 21 0.65 50.60 18.94
C ILE A 21 1.22 51.18 20.23
N ASP A 22 2.15 52.13 20.09
CA ASP A 22 2.80 52.84 21.17
C ASP A 22 1.90 53.95 21.74
N GLY A 23 0.73 53.55 22.24
CA GLY A 23 -0.22 54.40 22.91
C GLY A 23 -1.58 53.75 23.11
N ILE A 24 -2.47 54.48 23.79
CA ILE A 24 -3.85 54.06 24.04
C ILE A 24 -4.72 54.61 22.91
N VAL A 25 -5.24 53.71 22.08
CA VAL A 25 -6.11 54.04 20.94
C VAL A 25 -7.38 53.21 20.99
N GLU A 26 -8.47 53.75 20.44
CA GLU A 26 -9.74 53.04 20.35
C GLU A 26 -9.91 52.32 19.01
N LYS A 27 -10.90 51.41 18.94
CA LYS A 27 -11.22 50.68 17.69
C LYS A 27 -11.48 51.61 16.50
N PRO A 28 -12.21 52.75 16.63
CA PRO A 28 -12.45 53.67 15.52
C PRO A 28 -11.17 54.30 14.97
N ASP A 29 -10.18 54.58 15.82
CA ASP A 29 -8.91 55.19 15.40
C ASP A 29 -8.11 54.23 14.52
N ILE A 30 -8.05 52.95 14.92
CA ILE A 30 -7.36 51.89 14.16
C ILE A 30 -8.01 51.70 12.80
N VAL A 31 -9.35 51.62 12.77
CA VAL A 31 -10.09 51.50 11.51
C VAL A 31 -9.87 52.74 10.64
N GLY A 32 -9.91 53.93 11.22
CA GLY A 32 -9.67 55.20 10.53
C GLY A 32 -8.28 55.28 9.91
N ALA A 33 -7.25 54.84 10.63
CA ALA A 33 -5.87 54.78 10.13
C ALA A 33 -5.71 53.78 8.97
N VAL A 34 -6.30 52.59 9.09
CA VAL A 34 -6.29 51.57 8.03
C VAL A 34 -6.92 52.12 6.75
N PHE A 35 -8.11 52.74 6.81
CA PHE A 35 -8.71 53.34 5.61
C PHE A 35 -7.89 54.53 5.10
N GLY A 36 -7.51 55.46 5.98
CA GLY A 36 -6.89 56.72 5.56
C GLY A 36 -5.48 56.56 4.99
N GLN A 37 -4.67 55.65 5.53
CA GLN A 37 -3.30 55.45 5.04
C GLN A 37 -3.21 54.49 3.84
N THR A 38 -4.24 53.68 3.59
CA THR A 38 -4.29 52.81 2.40
C THR A 38 -5.02 53.45 1.21
N GLU A 39 -5.82 54.49 1.45
CA GLU A 39 -6.50 55.28 0.43
C GLU A 39 -5.48 55.91 -0.54
N GLY A 40 -5.73 55.78 -1.84
CA GLY A 40 -4.87 56.32 -2.90
C GLY A 40 -3.56 55.55 -3.18
N LEU A 41 -3.21 54.52 -2.40
CA LEU A 41 -2.01 53.70 -2.67
C LEU A 41 -2.23 52.63 -3.75
N LEU A 42 -3.44 52.06 -3.81
CA LEU A 42 -3.73 50.87 -4.61
C LEU A 42 -4.58 51.16 -5.86
N GLY A 43 -4.89 52.44 -6.12
CA GLY A 43 -5.88 52.85 -7.13
C GLY A 43 -7.32 52.58 -6.72
N ASP A 44 -8.27 53.15 -7.47
CA ASP A 44 -9.70 53.14 -7.10
C ASP A 44 -10.27 51.71 -7.00
N GLU A 45 -9.82 50.78 -7.85
CA GLU A 45 -10.34 49.40 -7.88
C GLU A 45 -10.01 48.57 -6.62
N LEU A 46 -8.94 48.93 -5.90
CA LEU A 46 -8.46 48.25 -4.70
C LEU A 46 -8.56 49.12 -3.44
N ASP A 47 -9.23 50.27 -3.51
CA ASP A 47 -9.46 51.13 -2.37
C ASP A 47 -10.37 50.44 -1.33
N LEU A 48 -9.93 50.38 -0.07
CA LEU A 48 -10.67 49.68 0.99
C LEU A 48 -12.09 50.22 1.19
N ARG A 49 -12.29 51.54 1.09
CA ARG A 49 -13.59 52.19 1.30
C ARG A 49 -14.54 51.90 0.13
N GLU A 50 -14.03 51.91 -1.10
CA GLU A 50 -14.81 51.51 -2.27
C GLU A 50 -15.17 50.02 -2.24
N LEU A 51 -14.19 49.16 -1.91
CA LEU A 51 -14.36 47.72 -1.77
C LEU A 51 -15.36 47.36 -0.66
N GLN A 52 -15.41 48.13 0.43
CA GLN A 52 -16.44 47.92 1.45
C GLN A 52 -17.82 48.38 0.97
N LYS A 53 -17.91 49.49 0.23
CA LYS A 53 -19.17 50.03 -0.30
C LYS A 53 -19.79 49.12 -1.37
N ASN A 54 -18.98 48.51 -2.23
CA ASN A 54 -19.42 47.57 -3.25
C ASN A 54 -19.58 46.12 -2.74
N GLY A 55 -19.25 45.88 -1.46
CA GLY A 55 -19.43 44.59 -0.80
C GLY A 55 -18.38 43.52 -1.14
N ARG A 56 -17.28 43.90 -1.83
CA ARG A 56 -16.14 43.01 -2.08
C ARG A 56 -15.30 42.79 -0.81
N ILE A 57 -15.33 43.73 0.12
CA ILE A 57 -14.75 43.61 1.47
C ILE A 57 -15.84 43.75 2.53
N GLY A 58 -15.74 42.93 3.56
CA GLY A 58 -16.62 42.93 4.72
C GLY A 58 -16.34 44.08 5.67
N ARG A 59 -16.98 44.04 6.84
CA ARG A 59 -16.64 44.97 7.93
C ARG A 59 -15.28 44.56 8.50
N ILE A 60 -14.37 45.52 8.58
CA ILE A 60 -13.09 45.33 9.26
C ILE A 60 -13.38 45.20 10.75
N GLU A 61 -13.04 44.06 11.33
CA GLU A 61 -13.21 43.80 12.75
C GLU A 61 -11.87 43.99 13.46
N VAL A 62 -11.89 44.75 14.55
CA VAL A 62 -10.69 45.06 15.33
C VAL A 62 -10.93 44.62 16.76
N ASP A 63 -10.05 43.78 17.28
CA ASP A 63 -10.01 43.40 18.69
C ASP A 63 -8.75 43.95 19.33
N ALA A 64 -8.91 45.02 20.11
CA ALA A 64 -7.85 45.73 20.79
C ALA A 64 -7.86 45.43 22.29
N GLN A 65 -6.68 45.29 22.88
CA GLN A 65 -6.43 45.18 24.31
C GLN A 65 -5.33 46.16 24.69
N VAL A 66 -5.50 46.84 25.81
CA VAL A 66 -4.50 47.78 26.33
C VAL A 66 -3.68 47.07 27.41
N ARG A 67 -2.36 47.07 27.28
CA ARG A 67 -1.43 46.57 28.31
C ARG A 67 -0.25 47.53 28.43
N SER A 68 0.07 47.95 29.65
CA SER A 68 1.24 48.80 29.95
C SER A 68 1.32 50.08 29.11
N GLY A 69 0.17 50.71 28.82
CA GLY A 69 0.11 51.94 28.03
C GLY A 69 0.25 51.75 26.51
N ARG A 70 0.36 50.50 26.04
CA ARG A 70 0.37 50.12 24.62
C ARG A 70 -0.92 49.39 24.25
N SER A 71 -1.37 49.58 23.02
CA SER A 71 -2.49 48.85 22.45
C SER A 71 -1.99 47.72 21.57
N PHE A 72 -2.48 46.50 21.84
CA PHE A 72 -2.20 45.31 21.06
C PHE A 72 -3.49 44.69 20.58
N GLY A 73 -3.45 44.00 19.45
CA GLY A 73 -4.65 43.32 18.99
C GLY A 73 -4.53 42.68 17.63
N THR A 74 -5.70 42.33 17.11
CA THR A 74 -5.84 41.70 15.80
C THR A 74 -6.87 42.47 14.97
N ILE A 75 -6.57 42.64 13.69
CA ILE A 75 -7.44 43.15 12.65
C ILE A 75 -7.84 41.96 11.76
N LEU A 76 -9.13 41.84 11.51
CA LEU A 76 -9.72 40.83 10.63
C LEU A 76 -10.39 41.54 9.46
N VAL A 77 -9.94 41.24 8.24
CA VAL A 77 -10.52 41.79 7.00
C VAL A 77 -11.13 40.65 6.18
N PRO A 78 -12.46 40.51 6.15
CA PRO A 78 -13.13 39.56 5.27
C PRO A 78 -13.09 40.07 3.83
N SER A 79 -12.66 39.23 2.89
CA SER A 79 -12.51 39.58 1.47
C SER A 79 -13.21 38.54 0.57
N SER A 80 -13.97 39.01 -0.42
CA SER A 80 -14.49 38.18 -1.51
C SER A 80 -13.64 38.28 -2.79
N LEU A 81 -12.51 38.99 -2.73
CA LEU A 81 -11.57 39.21 -3.83
C LEU A 81 -10.87 37.91 -4.22
N ASP A 82 -10.07 37.97 -5.29
CA ASP A 82 -9.18 36.87 -5.63
C ASP A 82 -7.96 36.81 -4.69
N MET A 83 -7.13 35.78 -4.87
CA MET A 83 -5.96 35.54 -4.02
C MET A 83 -4.91 36.65 -4.16
N VAL A 84 -4.73 37.19 -5.37
CA VAL A 84 -3.69 38.18 -5.68
C VAL A 84 -4.11 39.54 -5.13
N GLU A 85 -5.33 39.98 -5.45
CA GLU A 85 -5.95 41.20 -4.93
C GLU A 85 -5.97 41.20 -3.39
N THR A 86 -6.37 40.08 -2.77
CA THR A 86 -6.37 39.95 -1.31
C THR A 86 -4.96 40.04 -0.72
N SER A 87 -3.95 39.52 -1.41
CA SER A 87 -2.55 39.58 -0.96
C SER A 87 -1.98 40.99 -1.03
N ILE A 88 -2.28 41.72 -2.12
CA ILE A 88 -1.90 43.13 -2.28
C ILE A 88 -2.51 43.97 -1.15
N LEU A 89 -3.80 43.76 -0.88
CA LEU A 89 -4.52 44.44 0.17
C LEU A 89 -3.97 44.12 1.57
N ALA A 90 -3.62 42.86 1.82
CA ALA A 90 -2.97 42.46 3.06
C ALA A 90 -1.62 43.17 3.23
N ALA A 91 -0.79 43.23 2.18
CA ALA A 91 0.48 43.95 2.22
C ALA A 91 0.29 45.46 2.46
N ALA A 92 -0.77 46.07 1.91
CA ALA A 92 -1.08 47.47 2.18
C ALA A 92 -1.45 47.74 3.64
N LEU A 93 -2.03 46.76 4.36
CA LEU A 93 -2.26 46.89 5.80
C LEU A 93 -0.95 47.01 6.59
N GLU A 94 0.14 46.39 6.13
CA GLU A 94 1.45 46.46 6.81
C GLU A 94 2.14 47.82 6.63
N ILE A 95 1.73 48.60 5.61
CA ILE A 95 2.26 49.95 5.37
C ILE A 95 1.78 50.93 6.46
N VAL A 96 0.68 50.61 7.15
CA VAL A 96 0.09 51.49 8.15
C VAL A 96 1.03 51.62 9.35
N ASP A 97 1.66 52.79 9.48
CA ASP A 97 2.74 53.07 10.43
C ASP A 97 2.31 53.97 11.59
N ARG A 98 1.09 54.53 11.53
CA ARG A 98 0.58 55.47 12.52
C ARG A 98 -0.92 55.35 12.72
N VAL A 99 -1.34 55.35 13.98
CA VAL A 99 -2.76 55.38 14.38
C VAL A 99 -2.99 56.60 15.27
N GLY A 100 -3.71 57.60 14.74
CA GLY A 100 -3.85 58.89 15.41
C GLY A 100 -2.48 59.56 15.60
N PRO A 101 -2.10 59.95 16.83
CA PRO A 101 -0.78 60.50 17.13
C PRO A 101 0.30 59.44 17.42
N CYS A 102 -0.06 58.15 17.51
CA CYS A 102 0.83 57.08 17.99
C CYS A 102 1.45 56.28 16.84
N GLU A 103 2.71 55.88 17.00
CA GLU A 103 3.35 54.94 16.08
C GLU A 103 2.74 53.54 16.21
N ALA A 104 2.60 52.88 15.07
CA ALA A 104 1.96 51.59 14.93
C ALA A 104 2.82 50.65 14.09
N ARG A 105 2.76 49.36 14.42
CA ARG A 105 3.31 48.29 13.59
C ARG A 105 2.23 47.26 13.35
N ILE A 106 1.86 47.06 12.09
CA ILE A 106 0.91 46.03 11.66
C ILE A 106 1.68 44.94 10.93
N THR A 107 1.38 43.68 11.23
CA THR A 107 1.99 42.52 10.58
C THR A 107 0.91 41.52 10.22
N VAL A 108 0.84 41.11 8.95
CA VAL A 108 -0.10 40.10 8.49
C VAL A 108 0.36 38.75 9.01
N GLU A 109 -0.46 38.10 9.84
CA GLU A 109 -0.18 36.77 10.37
C GLU A 109 -0.41 35.71 9.29
N LYS A 110 -1.57 35.81 8.60
CA LYS A 110 -1.96 34.88 7.53
C LYS A 110 -3.20 35.36 6.77
N ILE A 111 -3.39 34.81 5.58
CA ILE A 111 -4.61 34.92 4.78
C ILE A 111 -5.26 33.53 4.76
N GLU A 112 -6.45 33.39 5.35
CA GLU A 112 -7.16 32.12 5.43
C GLU A 112 -8.20 31.98 4.33
N ASP A 113 -8.15 30.90 3.55
CA ASP A 113 -9.23 30.54 2.63
C ASP A 113 -10.38 29.88 3.42
N THR A 114 -11.48 30.62 3.56
CA THR A 114 -12.67 30.18 4.29
C THR A 114 -13.34 28.96 3.64
N ARG A 115 -13.08 28.70 2.35
CA ARG A 115 -13.60 27.53 1.64
C ARG A 115 -12.96 26.25 2.14
N ASN A 116 -11.71 26.27 2.63
CA ASN A 116 -11.08 25.07 3.18
C ASN A 116 -11.78 24.61 4.48
N LEU A 117 -12.23 25.54 5.31
CA LEU A 117 -13.04 25.23 6.49
C LEU A 117 -14.42 24.70 6.09
N LYS A 118 -15.13 25.36 5.16
CA LYS A 118 -16.42 24.88 4.64
C LYS A 118 -16.29 23.51 3.97
N ARG A 119 -15.24 23.27 3.18
CA ARG A 119 -14.95 21.96 2.55
C ARG A 119 -14.74 20.86 3.60
N LYS A 120 -14.01 21.15 4.68
CA LYS A 120 -13.85 20.20 5.79
C LYS A 120 -15.18 19.88 6.47
N GLN A 121 -16.02 20.90 6.71
CA GLN A 121 -17.37 20.71 7.24
C GLN A 121 -18.27 19.90 6.29
N VAL A 122 -18.20 20.16 4.99
CA VAL A 122 -18.92 19.40 3.96
C VAL A 122 -18.45 17.95 3.97
N LEU A 123 -17.15 17.70 4.07
CA LEU A 123 -16.59 16.35 4.12
C LEU A 123 -17.03 15.60 5.38
N ASP A 124 -16.98 16.24 6.55
CA ASP A 124 -17.43 15.62 7.80
C ASP A 124 -18.94 15.38 7.79
N ARG A 125 -19.73 16.31 7.24
CA ARG A 125 -21.17 16.12 7.04
C ARG A 125 -21.47 15.00 6.06
N ALA A 126 -20.73 14.90 4.96
CA ALA A 126 -20.86 13.83 3.98
C ALA A 126 -20.57 12.46 4.61
N LYS A 127 -19.54 12.34 5.45
CA LYS A 127 -19.27 11.10 6.22
C LYS A 127 -20.44 10.70 7.10
N VAL A 128 -21.07 11.66 7.80
CA VAL A 128 -22.24 11.40 8.64
C VAL A 128 -23.44 10.95 7.79
N LEU A 129 -23.71 11.63 6.67
CA LEU A 129 -24.79 11.26 5.77
C LEU A 129 -24.58 9.88 5.15
N LEU A 130 -23.35 9.57 4.73
CA LEU A 130 -22.97 8.26 4.22
C LEU A 130 -23.20 7.16 5.27
N ARG A 131 -22.76 7.37 6.51
CA ARG A 131 -23.04 6.42 7.62
C ARG A 131 -24.55 6.21 7.81
N SER A 132 -25.34 7.29 7.77
CA SER A 132 -26.79 7.21 7.88
C SER A 132 -27.45 6.47 6.71
N MET A 133 -26.95 6.65 5.48
CA MET A 133 -27.44 5.93 4.29
C MET A 133 -27.10 4.45 4.38
N LEU A 134 -25.85 4.09 4.73
CA LEU A 134 -25.42 2.71 4.96
C LEU A 134 -26.17 2.01 6.11
N THR A 135 -26.80 2.77 7.01
CA THR A 135 -27.63 2.24 8.10
C THR A 135 -29.09 2.02 7.68
N ASN A 136 -29.59 2.81 6.72
CA ASN A 136 -31.01 2.82 6.30
C ASN A 136 -31.27 2.07 4.99
N GLU A 137 -30.28 1.96 4.11
CA GLU A 137 -30.26 0.95 3.05
C GLU A 137 -29.52 -0.25 3.63
N ILE A 138 -30.19 -1.41 3.70
CA ILE A 138 -29.51 -2.68 3.97
C ILE A 138 -28.41 -2.79 2.92
N PRO A 139 -27.12 -2.67 3.27
CA PRO A 139 -26.05 -2.86 2.31
C PRO A 139 -26.17 -4.28 1.80
N GLU A 140 -25.84 -4.49 0.52
CA GLU A 140 -25.72 -5.85 -0.02
C GLU A 140 -24.95 -6.68 1.00
N SER A 141 -25.60 -7.75 1.49
CA SER A 141 -25.25 -8.55 2.68
C SER A 141 -23.77 -8.89 2.89
N LYS A 142 -22.94 -8.74 1.86
CA LYS A 142 -21.50 -8.90 1.86
C LYS A 142 -20.74 -7.73 2.51
N GLU A 143 -21.06 -6.48 2.18
CA GLU A 143 -20.31 -5.31 2.68
C GLU A 143 -20.59 -5.03 4.17
N LEU A 144 -21.83 -5.22 4.61
CA LEU A 144 -22.18 -5.13 6.04
C LEU A 144 -21.45 -6.20 6.85
N SER A 145 -21.32 -7.42 6.30
CA SER A 145 -20.59 -8.51 6.96
C SER A 145 -19.08 -8.22 7.05
N ASP A 146 -18.50 -7.55 6.05
CA ASP A 146 -17.09 -7.20 6.04
C ASP A 146 -16.78 -6.03 6.99
N LEU A 147 -17.66 -5.02 7.06
CA LEU A 147 -17.50 -3.90 8.00
C LEU A 147 -17.63 -4.34 9.47
N VAL A 148 -18.62 -5.18 9.78
CA VAL A 148 -18.82 -5.75 11.13
C VAL A 148 -17.68 -6.70 11.49
N ARG A 149 -17.16 -7.47 10.52
CA ARG A 149 -15.95 -8.28 10.72
C ARG A 149 -14.73 -7.44 11.01
N ASP A 150 -14.58 -6.29 10.36
CA ASP A 150 -13.40 -5.46 10.55
C ASP A 150 -13.41 -4.71 11.89
N ASP A 151 -14.58 -4.23 12.35
CA ASP A 151 -14.72 -3.68 13.71
C ASP A 151 -14.51 -4.75 14.80
N ALA A 152 -15.01 -5.97 14.60
CA ALA A 152 -14.75 -7.09 15.52
C ALA A 152 -13.26 -7.47 15.58
N LYS A 153 -12.53 -7.41 14.45
CA LYS A 153 -11.09 -7.73 14.40
C LYS A 153 -10.20 -6.63 14.99
N VAL A 154 -10.66 -5.37 15.04
CA VAL A 154 -9.94 -4.31 15.78
C VAL A 154 -10.05 -4.55 17.29
N ALA A 155 -11.17 -5.12 17.76
CA ALA A 155 -11.32 -5.55 19.14
C ALA A 155 -10.43 -6.76 19.50
N ASP A 156 -10.01 -7.57 18.52
CA ASP A 156 -9.10 -8.70 18.72
C ASP A 156 -7.64 -8.27 18.98
N VAL A 157 -7.28 -6.99 18.81
CA VAL A 157 -5.93 -6.49 19.12
C VAL A 157 -5.74 -6.43 20.63
N GLY A 158 -5.06 -7.44 21.17
CA GLY A 158 -4.67 -7.51 22.57
C GLY A 158 -3.28 -6.92 22.82
N THR A 159 -2.84 -7.06 24.07
CA THR A 159 -1.46 -6.78 24.47
C THR A 159 -0.79 -8.07 24.94
N TYR A 160 0.49 -8.26 24.61
CA TYR A 160 1.26 -9.45 24.99
C TYR A 160 2.55 -9.09 25.73
N GLY A 161 2.90 -9.94 26.71
CA GLY A 161 4.13 -9.86 27.49
C GLY A 161 4.23 -8.71 28.49
N VAL A 162 5.40 -8.59 29.12
CA VAL A 162 5.71 -7.57 30.13
C VAL A 162 5.74 -6.16 29.53
N ASP A 163 6.12 -6.08 28.26
CA ASP A 163 6.23 -4.83 27.50
C ASP A 163 4.86 -4.35 26.97
N LYS A 164 3.78 -5.14 27.18
CA LYS A 164 2.41 -4.87 26.73
C LYS A 164 2.33 -4.54 25.23
N LEU A 165 3.02 -5.34 24.42
CA LEU A 165 3.13 -5.12 22.98
C LEU A 165 1.80 -5.41 22.27
N PRO A 166 1.37 -4.59 21.31
CA PRO A 166 0.21 -4.90 20.47
C PRO A 166 0.37 -6.28 19.82
N ALA A 167 -0.63 -7.14 19.99
CA ALA A 167 -0.54 -8.52 19.58
C ALA A 167 -1.89 -9.11 19.16
N GLY A 168 -1.83 -10.10 18.28
CA GLY A 168 -2.97 -10.94 17.95
C GLY A 168 -3.24 -12.01 19.02
N PRO A 169 -4.46 -12.56 19.06
CA PRO A 169 -4.89 -13.46 20.13
C PRO A 169 -4.19 -14.82 20.11
N ALA A 170 -3.58 -15.22 18.99
CA ALA A 170 -2.95 -16.54 18.85
C ALA A 170 -1.45 -16.53 19.19
N VAL A 171 -0.86 -15.39 19.54
CA VAL A 171 0.59 -15.29 19.86
C VAL A 171 0.99 -16.22 20.99
N ALA A 172 0.14 -16.40 22.02
CA ALA A 172 0.41 -17.31 23.13
C ALA A 172 0.41 -18.79 22.69
N THR A 173 -0.55 -19.19 21.87
CA THR A 173 -0.85 -20.60 21.56
C THR A 173 -0.11 -21.13 20.33
N SER A 174 0.33 -20.26 19.42
CA SER A 174 1.01 -20.67 18.19
C SER A 174 2.48 -21.00 18.44
N GLU A 175 2.98 -22.05 17.77
CA GLU A 175 4.40 -22.45 17.79
C GLU A 175 5.27 -21.59 16.86
N ALA A 176 4.64 -20.92 15.89
CA ALA A 176 5.27 -19.94 15.01
C ALA A 176 4.59 -18.58 15.16
N ILE A 177 5.37 -17.51 15.14
CA ILE A 177 4.88 -16.14 15.29
C ILE A 177 5.46 -15.22 14.22
N ILE A 178 4.72 -14.15 13.92
CA ILE A 178 5.15 -13.08 13.02
C ILE A 178 5.40 -11.82 13.84
N VAL A 179 6.60 -11.26 13.69
CA VAL A 179 7.00 -10.02 14.37
C VAL A 179 6.97 -8.88 13.38
N VAL A 180 6.28 -7.79 13.72
CA VAL A 180 6.10 -6.58 12.89
C VAL A 180 6.56 -5.33 13.63
N GLU A 181 6.73 -4.21 12.93
CA GLU A 181 7.20 -2.96 13.53
C GLU A 181 6.15 -2.36 14.48
N GLY A 182 4.93 -2.16 13.96
CA GLY A 182 3.94 -1.30 14.57
C GLY A 182 2.59 -1.96 14.84
N ARG A 183 1.74 -1.21 15.57
CA ARG A 183 0.35 -1.58 15.83
C ARG A 183 -0.49 -1.66 14.55
N ALA A 184 -0.21 -0.80 13.58
CA ALA A 184 -0.97 -0.75 12.34
C ALA A 184 -0.74 -2.01 11.49
N ASP A 185 0.49 -2.52 11.47
CA ASP A 185 0.83 -3.81 10.86
C ASP A 185 0.07 -4.96 11.52
N VAL A 186 0.06 -5.01 12.86
CA VAL A 186 -0.72 -6.00 13.63
C VAL A 186 -2.18 -5.98 13.20
N ILE A 187 -2.78 -4.79 13.09
CA ILE A 187 -4.17 -4.63 12.63
C ILE A 187 -4.34 -5.14 11.20
N ASN A 188 -3.42 -4.80 10.29
CA ASN A 188 -3.53 -5.23 8.89
C ASN A 188 -3.42 -6.75 8.77
N LEU A 189 -2.48 -7.39 9.48
CA LEU A 189 -2.34 -8.84 9.50
C LEU A 189 -3.59 -9.53 10.10
N LEU A 190 -4.15 -8.99 11.19
CA LEU A 190 -5.38 -9.51 11.80
C LEU A 190 -6.59 -9.38 10.87
N LYS A 191 -6.75 -8.24 10.19
CA LYS A 191 -7.80 -8.04 9.17
C LYS A 191 -7.78 -9.13 8.11
N ASN A 192 -6.59 -9.58 7.75
CA ASN A 192 -6.32 -10.60 6.74
C ASN A 192 -6.29 -12.04 7.29
N GLY A 193 -6.62 -12.24 8.56
CA GLY A 193 -6.80 -13.55 9.20
C GLY A 193 -5.54 -14.15 9.83
N ILE A 194 -4.46 -13.37 9.95
CA ILE A 194 -3.21 -13.79 10.56
C ILE A 194 -3.23 -13.37 12.04
N LYS A 195 -3.39 -14.34 12.94
CA LYS A 195 -3.67 -14.10 14.38
C LYS A 195 -2.46 -14.22 15.30
N ASN A 196 -1.35 -14.76 14.81
CA ASN A 196 -0.11 -15.03 15.54
C ASN A 196 0.93 -13.93 15.29
N VAL A 197 0.50 -12.66 15.34
CA VAL A 197 1.34 -11.49 15.06
C VAL A 197 1.58 -10.67 16.33
N VAL A 198 2.80 -10.18 16.54
CA VAL A 198 3.17 -9.30 17.65
C VAL A 198 4.03 -8.13 17.14
N ALA A 199 3.78 -6.93 17.63
CA ALA A 199 4.60 -5.76 17.31
C ALA A 199 5.83 -5.66 18.21
N ILE A 200 6.91 -5.05 17.73
CA ILE A 200 8.11 -4.74 18.55
C ILE A 200 7.92 -3.48 19.41
N GLY A 201 7.00 -2.58 19.03
CA GLY A 201 6.63 -1.41 19.84
C GLY A 201 7.63 -0.24 19.80
N GLY A 202 8.52 -0.20 18.80
CA GLY A 202 9.51 0.86 18.57
C GLY A 202 10.83 0.30 18.04
N ALA A 203 11.84 1.16 17.88
CA ALA A 203 13.16 0.75 17.38
C ALA A 203 13.81 -0.31 18.29
N LYS A 204 13.66 -0.18 19.61
CA LYS A 204 14.34 -1.06 20.56
C LYS A 204 13.59 -2.34 20.86
N VAL A 205 14.25 -3.48 20.67
CA VAL A 205 13.67 -4.81 20.91
C VAL A 205 13.50 -5.06 22.41
N GLY A 206 12.25 -5.28 22.84
CA GLY A 206 11.88 -5.58 24.22
C GLY A 206 12.19 -7.01 24.65
N LYS A 207 12.17 -7.26 25.96
CA LYS A 207 12.43 -8.60 26.53
C LYS A 207 11.40 -9.63 26.06
N THR A 208 10.16 -9.19 25.89
CA THR A 208 9.06 -10.05 25.42
C THR A 208 9.38 -10.68 24.07
N VAL A 209 9.89 -9.91 23.10
CA VAL A 209 10.21 -10.43 21.76
C VAL A 209 11.43 -11.34 21.81
N ALA A 210 12.42 -11.01 22.63
CA ALA A 210 13.63 -11.82 22.81
C ALA A 210 13.36 -13.18 23.48
N GLU A 211 12.38 -13.26 24.40
CA GLU A 211 11.93 -14.52 24.98
C GLU A 211 11.15 -15.34 23.94
N LEU A 212 10.25 -14.70 23.20
CA LEU A 212 9.46 -15.36 22.16
C LEU A 212 10.32 -15.99 21.05
N GLY A 213 11.40 -15.33 20.63
CA GLY A 213 12.29 -15.89 19.60
C GLY A 213 13.11 -17.09 20.04
N LYS A 214 13.24 -17.34 21.35
CA LYS A 214 13.89 -18.56 21.87
C LYS A 214 12.94 -19.74 21.99
N GLU A 215 11.65 -19.45 22.17
CA GLU A 215 10.64 -20.47 22.41
C GLU A 215 9.89 -20.90 21.14
N LYS A 216 9.88 -20.05 20.09
CA LYS A 216 8.99 -20.18 18.93
C LYS A 216 9.70 -19.89 17.62
N GLU A 217 9.20 -20.47 16.53
CA GLU A 217 9.67 -20.12 15.18
C GLU A 217 9.29 -18.67 14.86
N LEU A 218 10.27 -17.82 14.59
CA LEU A 218 10.11 -16.38 14.48
C LEU A 218 10.30 -15.91 13.04
N THR A 219 9.22 -15.36 12.46
CA THR A 219 9.26 -14.69 11.15
C THR A 219 9.14 -13.18 11.33
N VAL A 220 10.17 -12.42 10.96
CA VAL A 220 10.16 -10.96 10.99
C VAL A 220 9.57 -10.41 9.69
N PHE A 221 8.55 -9.55 9.76
CA PHE A 221 7.93 -8.92 8.59
C PHE A 221 7.99 -7.39 8.73
N LEU A 222 8.85 -6.77 7.92
CA LEU A 222 9.18 -5.35 7.99
C LEU A 222 8.92 -4.62 6.67
N ASP A 223 8.88 -3.30 6.77
CA ASP A 223 8.64 -2.38 5.67
C ASP A 223 9.71 -2.43 4.59
N GLY A 224 9.38 -1.98 3.39
CA GLY A 224 10.27 -2.02 2.22
C GLY A 224 11.26 -0.87 2.17
N ASP A 225 11.68 -0.34 3.31
CA ASP A 225 12.46 0.89 3.44
C ASP A 225 13.74 0.71 4.29
N ARG A 226 14.46 1.80 4.50
CA ARG A 226 15.69 1.80 5.30
C ARG A 226 15.41 1.63 6.80
N GLY A 227 14.25 2.05 7.30
CA GLY A 227 13.83 1.85 8.68
C GLY A 227 13.74 0.35 9.01
N GLY A 228 13.07 -0.41 8.16
CA GLY A 228 12.98 -1.86 8.28
C GLY A 228 14.33 -2.57 8.28
N ASP A 229 15.33 -2.07 7.55
CA ASP A 229 16.69 -2.66 7.56
C ASP A 229 17.39 -2.47 8.90
N ILE A 230 17.19 -1.33 9.55
CA ILE A 230 17.79 -1.02 10.85
C ILE A 230 17.13 -1.89 11.92
N ILE A 231 15.81 -2.01 11.89
CA ILE A 231 15.05 -2.83 12.82
C ILE A 231 15.43 -4.31 12.69
N LEU A 232 15.63 -4.80 11.46
CA LEU A 232 16.09 -6.17 11.24
C LEU A 232 17.44 -6.44 11.91
N LYS A 233 18.38 -5.49 11.81
CA LYS A 233 19.70 -5.59 12.49
C LYS A 233 19.56 -5.71 13.97
N GLU A 234 18.75 -4.85 14.56
CA GLU A 234 18.54 -4.88 16.00
C GLU A 234 17.84 -6.18 16.46
N LEU A 235 16.86 -6.67 15.69
CA LEU A 235 16.17 -7.93 15.98
C LEU A 235 17.10 -9.13 15.92
N VAL A 236 17.95 -9.23 14.90
CA VAL A 236 18.89 -10.35 14.76
C VAL A 236 19.97 -10.34 15.84
N GLU A 237 20.39 -9.15 16.31
CA GLU A 237 21.32 -9.03 17.43
C GLU A 237 20.67 -9.39 18.78
N ALA A 238 19.38 -9.08 18.94
CA ALA A 238 18.67 -9.28 20.20
C ALA A 238 18.04 -10.66 20.38
N THR A 239 17.66 -11.34 19.29
CA THR A 239 16.93 -12.62 19.33
C THR A 239 17.21 -13.52 18.13
N ASP A 240 16.90 -14.80 18.29
CA ASP A 240 16.88 -15.75 17.19
C ASP A 240 15.73 -15.44 16.22
N VAL A 241 16.07 -15.21 14.96
CA VAL A 241 15.14 -14.97 13.84
C VAL A 241 15.30 -16.11 12.85
N ASP A 242 14.21 -16.79 12.46
CA ASP A 242 14.29 -17.89 11.49
C ASP A 242 14.07 -17.41 10.06
N TYR A 243 13.07 -16.54 9.88
CA TYR A 243 12.67 -16.08 8.56
C TYR A 243 12.46 -14.57 8.52
N VAL A 244 12.68 -13.99 7.35
CA VAL A 244 12.46 -12.57 7.08
C VAL A 244 11.54 -12.41 5.87
N CYS A 245 10.56 -11.53 6.02
CA CYS A 245 9.68 -11.03 4.99
C CYS A 245 9.88 -9.52 4.86
N ARG A 246 9.93 -9.02 3.62
CA ARG A 246 9.93 -7.57 3.35
C ARG A 246 8.74 -7.20 2.51
N ALA A 247 8.14 -6.05 2.84
CA ALA A 247 7.20 -5.40 1.95
C ALA A 247 7.92 -4.98 0.64
N PRO A 248 7.21 -4.81 -0.48
CA PRO A 248 7.78 -4.28 -1.71
C PRO A 248 8.49 -2.93 -1.45
N PRO A 249 9.54 -2.59 -2.23
CA PRO A 249 10.29 -1.36 -2.03
C PRO A 249 9.38 -0.12 -1.98
N GLY A 250 9.52 0.69 -0.93
CA GLY A 250 8.73 1.91 -0.72
C GLY A 250 7.27 1.68 -0.31
N LYS A 251 6.87 0.47 0.09
CA LYS A 251 5.58 0.18 0.72
C LYS A 251 5.77 -0.19 2.19
N GLU A 252 4.79 0.19 2.99
CA GLU A 252 4.65 -0.19 4.39
C GLU A 252 3.77 -1.44 4.53
N VAL A 253 3.98 -2.24 5.57
CA VAL A 253 3.22 -3.47 5.83
C VAL A 253 1.74 -3.14 6.08
N GLU A 254 1.43 -2.00 6.69
CA GLU A 254 0.06 -1.51 6.89
C GLU A 254 -0.71 -1.25 5.58
N GLU A 255 -0.02 -0.96 4.48
CA GLU A 255 -0.64 -0.64 3.18
C GLU A 255 -0.88 -1.88 2.29
N LEU A 256 -0.33 -3.05 2.67
CA LEU A 256 -0.36 -4.23 1.81
C LEU A 256 -1.76 -4.82 1.71
N ALA A 257 -2.19 -5.08 0.47
CA ALA A 257 -3.42 -5.82 0.21
C ALA A 257 -3.26 -7.30 0.58
N ARG A 258 -4.37 -8.01 0.85
CA ARG A 258 -4.38 -9.44 1.22
C ARG A 258 -3.48 -10.33 0.36
N LYS A 259 -3.53 -10.15 -0.96
CA LYS A 259 -2.74 -10.92 -1.92
C LYS A 259 -1.25 -10.64 -1.80
N GLU A 260 -0.87 -9.40 -1.50
CA GLU A 260 0.51 -8.98 -1.31
C GLU A 260 1.08 -9.52 0.00
N LEU A 261 0.34 -9.41 1.12
CA LEU A 261 0.71 -10.00 2.41
C LEU A 261 1.00 -11.51 2.29
N ILE A 262 0.06 -12.26 1.70
CA ILE A 262 0.22 -13.71 1.52
C ILE A 262 1.42 -14.01 0.60
N LYS A 263 1.66 -13.20 -0.43
CA LYS A 263 2.81 -13.37 -1.33
C LYS A 263 4.14 -13.14 -0.60
N CYS A 264 4.24 -12.12 0.25
CA CYS A 264 5.43 -11.84 1.06
C CYS A 264 5.70 -12.96 2.06
N LEU A 265 4.67 -13.40 2.81
CA LEU A 265 4.81 -14.47 3.81
C LEU A 265 5.16 -15.82 3.18
N ARG A 266 4.61 -16.15 2.01
CA ARG A 266 4.97 -17.38 1.28
C ARG A 266 6.38 -17.36 0.71
N ARG A 267 6.94 -16.17 0.49
CA ARG A 267 8.31 -15.96 -0.02
C ARG A 267 9.26 -15.54 1.09
N ARG A 268 8.94 -15.87 2.35
CA ARG A 268 9.82 -15.62 3.49
C ARG A 268 11.19 -16.27 3.24
N THR A 269 12.24 -15.53 3.50
CA THR A 269 13.62 -15.95 3.27
C THR A 269 14.24 -16.35 4.60
N PRO A 270 14.88 -17.52 4.73
CA PRO A 270 15.65 -17.87 5.92
C PRO A 270 16.69 -16.78 6.23
N ILE A 271 16.89 -16.42 7.49
CA ILE A 271 17.79 -15.32 7.86
C ILE A 271 19.21 -15.52 7.30
N GLU A 272 19.66 -16.77 7.20
CA GLU A 272 20.98 -17.15 6.71
C GLU A 272 21.21 -16.79 5.24
N GLN A 273 20.14 -16.62 4.46
CA GLN A 273 20.17 -16.27 3.04
C GLN A 273 20.04 -14.76 2.80
N VAL A 274 19.88 -13.96 3.86
CA VAL A 274 19.77 -12.51 3.78
C VAL A 274 21.17 -11.90 3.74
N VAL A 275 21.42 -11.06 2.73
CA VAL A 275 22.70 -10.36 2.52
C VAL A 275 23.07 -9.55 3.77
N GLY A 276 24.27 -9.79 4.31
CA GLY A 276 24.75 -9.18 5.56
C GLY A 276 24.70 -10.08 6.80
N TYR A 277 23.98 -11.21 6.75
CA TYR A 277 23.88 -12.21 7.83
C TYR A 277 24.41 -13.59 7.47
N GLU A 278 25.07 -13.70 6.32
CA GLU A 278 25.63 -14.93 5.76
C GLU A 278 26.64 -15.63 6.70
N HIS A 279 27.18 -14.89 7.68
CA HIS A 279 28.10 -15.40 8.70
C HIS A 279 27.41 -16.18 9.84
N LEU A 280 26.14 -15.92 10.15
CA LEU A 280 25.40 -16.59 11.24
C LEU A 280 25.18 -18.10 10.96
N ALA A 281 25.07 -18.47 9.68
CA ALA A 281 25.00 -19.87 9.25
C ALA A 281 26.23 -20.69 9.68
N LYS A 282 27.40 -20.05 9.82
CA LYS A 282 28.64 -20.71 10.23
C LYS A 282 28.77 -20.88 11.74
N GLU A 283 28.11 -20.02 12.53
CA GLU A 283 28.10 -20.07 14.00
C GLU A 283 27.06 -21.06 14.55
N ARG A 284 25.90 -21.21 13.90
CA ARG A 284 24.92 -22.24 14.28
C ARG A 284 25.39 -23.65 13.93
N ALA A 285 26.19 -23.82 12.87
CA ALA A 285 26.78 -25.10 12.49
C ALA A 285 27.88 -25.59 13.45
N SER A 286 28.38 -24.73 14.35
CA SER A 286 29.43 -25.04 15.33
C SER A 286 28.90 -25.20 16.77
N GLN A 287 27.60 -25.03 17.01
CA GLN A 287 26.99 -25.33 18.31
C GLN A 287 26.56 -26.80 18.40
N PRO A 288 26.82 -27.49 19.53
CA PRO A 288 26.40 -28.87 19.72
C PRO A 288 24.88 -28.93 19.90
N VAL A 289 24.21 -29.70 19.06
CA VAL A 289 22.76 -29.94 19.12
C VAL A 289 22.41 -30.67 20.43
N GLU A 290 21.74 -29.99 21.36
CA GLU A 290 21.07 -30.66 22.48
C GLU A 290 19.84 -31.43 21.95
N LYS A 291 19.92 -32.75 22.04
CA LYS A 291 18.87 -33.68 21.64
C LYS A 291 17.65 -33.53 22.55
N TYR A 292 16.52 -33.12 21.98
CA TYR A 292 15.21 -33.42 22.55
C TYR A 292 15.00 -34.95 22.60
N PRO A 293 14.31 -35.48 23.63
CA PRO A 293 14.16 -36.92 23.80
C PRO A 293 13.16 -37.49 22.79
N GLU A 294 13.65 -38.36 21.90
CA GLU A 294 12.83 -39.17 21.01
C GLU A 294 11.91 -40.09 21.82
N LYS A 295 10.60 -39.90 21.70
CA LYS A 295 9.63 -40.93 22.05
C LYS A 295 9.64 -42.00 20.97
N SER A 296 10.27 -43.11 21.33
CA SER A 296 10.01 -44.48 20.89
C SER A 296 8.64 -44.70 20.24
N GLU A 297 8.65 -45.11 18.98
CA GLU A 297 7.87 -46.27 18.52
C GLU A 297 8.72 -47.12 17.56
N ARG A 298 8.73 -48.42 17.84
CA ARG A 298 9.56 -49.45 17.23
C ARG A 298 8.90 -50.02 15.97
N GLN A 299 9.75 -50.41 15.01
CA GLN A 299 9.72 -51.66 14.22
C GLN A 299 8.44 -51.96 13.40
N ASP A 300 8.46 -52.28 12.10
CA ASP A 300 9.32 -53.26 11.43
C ASP A 300 9.16 -53.19 9.89
N ARG A 301 10.10 -53.84 9.18
CA ARG A 301 10.13 -54.22 7.73
C ARG A 301 10.93 -53.26 6.83
N ALA A 302 12.24 -53.45 6.73
CA ALA A 302 12.93 -54.49 5.95
C ALA A 302 12.94 -54.23 4.43
N ASP A 303 14.16 -53.94 3.97
CA ASP A 303 14.80 -54.49 2.78
C ASP A 303 14.39 -53.94 1.41
N ARG A 304 15.25 -53.07 0.85
CA ARG A 304 16.09 -53.39 -0.34
C ARG A 304 16.87 -52.18 -0.86
N GLY A 305 18.20 -52.34 -0.93
CA GLY A 305 18.93 -52.15 -2.20
C GLY A 305 19.34 -50.75 -2.66
N VAL A 306 20.45 -50.24 -2.11
CA VAL A 306 21.69 -49.77 -2.81
C VAL A 306 21.53 -48.99 -4.15
N ARG A 307 22.00 -47.73 -4.24
CA ARG A 307 23.37 -47.35 -4.70
C ARG A 307 23.57 -45.83 -4.91
N GLU A 308 24.65 -45.33 -4.32
CA GLU A 308 25.56 -44.20 -4.62
C GLU A 308 25.65 -43.79 -6.11
N GLU A 309 25.99 -42.57 -6.59
CA GLU A 309 26.79 -41.40 -6.17
C GLU A 309 26.68 -40.38 -7.36
N PRO A 310 27.49 -39.31 -7.57
CA PRO A 310 28.10 -38.29 -6.71
C PRO A 310 27.81 -36.83 -7.20
N ARG A 311 28.16 -35.82 -6.39
CA ARG A 311 28.20 -34.39 -6.79
C ARG A 311 29.42 -34.10 -7.69
N PRO A 312 29.38 -33.04 -8.52
CA PRO A 312 30.28 -31.92 -8.23
C PRO A 312 29.72 -30.50 -8.52
N GLN A 313 30.31 -29.55 -7.78
CA GLN A 313 30.31 -28.07 -7.90
C GLN A 313 30.98 -27.61 -9.25
N PRO A 314 31.15 -26.31 -9.65
CA PRO A 314 31.35 -25.12 -8.80
C PRO A 314 30.98 -23.69 -9.32
N GLN A 315 30.96 -22.76 -8.36
CA GLN A 315 31.59 -21.41 -8.33
C GLN A 315 31.24 -20.25 -9.31
N GLN A 316 30.91 -19.14 -8.64
CA GLN A 316 31.46 -17.77 -8.75
C GLN A 316 31.11 -16.86 -9.95
N ARG A 317 30.18 -15.94 -9.65
CA ARG A 317 30.30 -14.46 -9.68
C ARG A 317 31.37 -13.83 -10.58
N PHE A 318 30.92 -12.96 -11.48
CA PHE A 318 31.55 -11.66 -11.77
C PHE A 318 30.50 -10.57 -11.99
N GLU A 319 30.79 -9.40 -11.43
CA GLU A 319 30.10 -8.12 -11.56
C GLU A 319 30.47 -7.44 -12.90
N ARG A 320 29.52 -6.76 -13.55
CA ARG A 320 29.63 -5.33 -13.95
C ARG A 320 28.44 -4.84 -14.79
N ASP A 321 27.79 -3.82 -14.24
CA ASP A 321 27.57 -2.47 -14.76
C ASP A 321 27.31 -2.19 -16.25
N GLU A 322 26.41 -1.23 -16.44
CA GLU A 322 25.82 -0.75 -17.67
C GLU A 322 26.79 0.06 -18.53
N SER A 323 26.85 -0.23 -19.84
CA SER A 323 27.07 0.78 -20.88
C SER A 323 26.79 0.19 -22.27
N THR A 324 25.68 0.64 -22.87
CA THR A 324 25.42 0.91 -24.29
C THR A 324 26.46 0.46 -25.35
N ILE A 325 26.02 -0.31 -26.36
CA ILE A 325 25.89 0.05 -27.80
C ILE A 325 25.62 -1.22 -28.64
N GLU A 326 24.78 -1.03 -29.65
CA GLU A 326 24.19 -1.92 -30.66
C GLU A 326 25.17 -2.78 -31.48
N LEU A 327 24.70 -3.96 -31.94
CA LEU A 327 24.60 -4.40 -33.36
C LEU A 327 24.71 -5.94 -33.52
N SER A 328 23.59 -6.52 -33.93
CA SER A 328 23.40 -7.63 -34.90
C SER A 328 24.43 -8.78 -35.01
N ALA A 329 23.98 -10.01 -34.69
CA ALA A 329 24.17 -11.24 -35.50
C ALA A 329 23.23 -12.37 -34.96
N PRO A 330 23.06 -13.52 -35.63
CA PRO A 330 21.82 -13.97 -36.28
C PRO A 330 21.03 -15.03 -35.50
N VAL A 331 19.72 -15.09 -35.75
CA VAL A 331 18.81 -16.13 -35.25
C VAL A 331 19.06 -17.46 -36.00
N PRO A 332 19.32 -18.59 -35.32
CA PRO A 332 19.42 -19.90 -35.97
C PRO A 332 18.03 -20.42 -36.43
N PRO A 333 17.99 -21.27 -37.48
CA PRO A 333 16.80 -21.49 -38.31
C PRO A 333 15.71 -22.32 -37.62
N VAL A 334 14.45 -21.91 -37.83
CA VAL A 334 13.24 -22.65 -37.51
C VAL A 334 13.12 -23.85 -38.44
N LYS A 335 12.98 -25.06 -37.90
CA LYS A 335 12.70 -26.28 -38.67
C LYS A 335 11.33 -26.17 -39.36
N GLU A 336 11.29 -26.47 -40.65
CA GLU A 336 10.09 -26.49 -41.49
C GLU A 336 9.01 -27.46 -40.97
N GLU A 337 7.76 -27.02 -40.98
CA GLU A 337 6.56 -27.79 -40.61
C GLU A 337 6.14 -28.74 -41.74
N THR A 338 5.76 -29.97 -41.41
CA THR A 338 5.19 -30.92 -42.38
C THR A 338 3.74 -30.55 -42.75
N PRO A 339 3.28 -30.84 -44.00
CA PRO A 339 1.94 -30.48 -44.47
C PRO A 339 0.77 -31.04 -43.62
N GLU A 340 0.94 -32.21 -43.00
CA GLU A 340 -0.08 -32.83 -42.14
C GLU A 340 -0.27 -32.10 -40.80
N GLU A 341 0.74 -31.38 -40.31
CA GLU A 341 0.66 -30.63 -39.04
C GLU A 341 -0.10 -29.31 -39.21
N ARG A 342 -0.07 -28.71 -40.41
CA ARG A 342 -0.82 -27.49 -40.73
C ARG A 342 -2.32 -27.75 -40.76
N GLU A 343 -2.75 -28.84 -41.37
CA GLU A 343 -4.18 -29.20 -41.48
C GLU A 343 -4.80 -29.46 -40.09
N LYS A 344 -4.04 -30.08 -39.18
CA LYS A 344 -4.45 -30.33 -37.78
C LYS A 344 -4.47 -29.05 -36.92
N SER A 345 -3.54 -28.13 -37.16
CA SER A 345 -3.53 -26.82 -36.47
C SER A 345 -4.75 -25.96 -36.80
N GLU A 346 -5.26 -26.06 -38.04
CA GLU A 346 -6.48 -25.36 -38.47
C GLU A 346 -7.76 -25.95 -37.88
N THR A 347 -7.83 -27.28 -37.72
CA THR A 347 -8.98 -27.94 -37.07
C THR A 347 -9.10 -27.57 -35.58
N LEU A 348 -7.95 -27.44 -34.91
CA LEU A 348 -7.85 -26.99 -33.53
C LEU A 348 -8.25 -25.51 -33.37
N ARG A 349 -7.89 -24.66 -34.33
CA ARG A 349 -8.32 -23.24 -34.36
C ARG A 349 -9.84 -23.10 -34.55
N LYS A 350 -10.47 -23.95 -35.35
CA LYS A 350 -11.94 -23.97 -35.48
C LYS A 350 -12.63 -24.40 -34.18
N SER A 351 -12.10 -25.42 -33.50
CA SER A 351 -12.61 -25.87 -32.21
C SER A 351 -12.49 -24.82 -31.10
N LEU A 352 -11.53 -23.90 -31.20
CA LEU A 352 -11.40 -22.78 -30.28
C LEU A 352 -12.44 -21.68 -30.54
N LYS A 353 -12.77 -21.39 -31.81
CA LYS A 353 -13.85 -20.44 -32.15
C LYS A 353 -15.22 -20.90 -31.63
N ASP A 354 -15.46 -22.21 -31.60
CA ASP A 354 -16.70 -22.77 -31.04
C ASP A 354 -16.79 -22.64 -29.51
N LEU A 355 -15.66 -22.40 -28.84
CA LEU A 355 -15.56 -22.28 -27.38
C LEU A 355 -15.46 -20.82 -26.91
N GLU A 356 -15.32 -19.86 -27.83
CA GLU A 356 -15.10 -18.45 -27.53
C GLU A 356 -16.28 -17.85 -26.74
N GLY A 357 -16.01 -17.41 -25.50
CA GLY A 357 -17.02 -16.82 -24.60
C GLY A 357 -17.79 -17.83 -23.74
N SER A 358 -17.44 -19.12 -23.76
CA SER A 358 -18.09 -20.17 -22.97
C SER A 358 -17.43 -20.47 -21.62
N LEU A 359 -16.21 -19.99 -21.39
CA LEU A 359 -15.34 -20.29 -20.23
C LEU A 359 -15.06 -21.80 -20.02
N LYS A 360 -15.11 -22.56 -21.11
CA LYS A 360 -14.88 -24.01 -21.12
C LYS A 360 -13.56 -24.39 -21.77
N ALA A 361 -13.12 -25.60 -21.47
CA ALA A 361 -11.96 -26.24 -22.07
C ALA A 361 -12.33 -27.65 -22.54
N ARG A 362 -11.75 -28.06 -23.67
CA ARG A 362 -11.87 -29.40 -24.24
C ARG A 362 -10.50 -30.09 -24.25
N LEU A 363 -10.50 -31.34 -23.79
CA LEU A 363 -9.38 -32.25 -23.94
C LEU A 363 -9.65 -33.13 -25.15
N LEU A 364 -8.70 -33.20 -26.09
CA LEU A 364 -8.83 -33.91 -27.35
C LEU A 364 -7.88 -35.10 -27.41
N ASP A 365 -8.32 -36.18 -28.06
CA ASP A 365 -7.49 -37.34 -28.38
C ASP A 365 -6.71 -37.15 -29.70
N LYS A 366 -5.88 -38.14 -30.07
CA LYS A 366 -5.07 -38.13 -31.31
C LYS A 366 -5.91 -38.11 -32.60
N SER A 367 -7.21 -38.37 -32.51
CA SER A 367 -8.16 -38.37 -33.61
C SER A 367 -8.96 -37.06 -33.69
N GLY A 368 -8.74 -36.12 -32.78
CA GLY A 368 -9.45 -34.84 -32.72
C GLY A 368 -10.83 -34.93 -32.07
N ASN A 369 -11.17 -36.05 -31.43
CA ASN A 369 -12.44 -36.21 -30.73
C ASN A 369 -12.34 -35.64 -29.30
N THR A 370 -13.46 -35.10 -28.81
CA THR A 370 -13.54 -34.55 -27.45
C THR A 370 -13.63 -35.67 -26.43
N MET A 371 -12.56 -35.84 -25.65
CA MET A 371 -12.52 -36.78 -24.53
C MET A 371 -13.32 -36.24 -23.34
N SER A 372 -13.19 -34.95 -23.06
CA SER A 372 -13.94 -34.28 -22.00
C SER A 372 -14.08 -32.80 -22.27
N GLU A 373 -15.23 -32.25 -21.88
CA GLU A 373 -15.49 -30.81 -21.84
C GLU A 373 -15.69 -30.40 -20.38
N VAL A 374 -14.85 -29.49 -19.89
CA VAL A 374 -14.83 -29.06 -18.49
C VAL A 374 -14.75 -27.55 -18.38
N MET A 375 -15.18 -26.99 -17.24
CA MET A 375 -14.94 -25.57 -16.97
C MET A 375 -13.45 -25.31 -16.78
N ILE A 376 -12.97 -24.12 -17.18
CA ILE A 376 -11.54 -23.75 -17.07
C ILE A 376 -10.99 -23.89 -15.64
N ARG A 377 -11.83 -23.73 -14.61
CA ARG A 377 -11.42 -23.89 -13.21
C ARG A 377 -11.05 -25.34 -12.86
N GLU A 378 -11.62 -26.29 -13.58
CA GLU A 378 -11.47 -27.73 -13.33
C GLU A 378 -10.44 -28.37 -14.26
N ILE A 379 -9.96 -27.65 -15.29
CA ILE A 379 -9.02 -28.18 -16.28
C ILE A 379 -7.74 -28.77 -15.65
N MET A 380 -7.20 -28.14 -14.61
CA MET A 380 -5.98 -28.62 -13.95
C MET A 380 -6.21 -29.95 -13.20
N LYS A 381 -7.44 -30.19 -12.73
CA LYS A 381 -7.83 -31.42 -12.07
C LYS A 381 -8.11 -32.51 -13.10
N THR A 382 -8.94 -32.21 -14.10
CA THR A 382 -9.31 -33.16 -15.15
C THR A 382 -8.12 -33.57 -16.01
N LEU A 383 -7.22 -32.65 -16.34
CA LEU A 383 -5.97 -32.96 -17.04
C LEU A 383 -5.01 -33.79 -16.18
N GLY A 384 -5.07 -33.64 -14.85
CA GLY A 384 -4.30 -34.47 -13.91
C GLY A 384 -4.83 -35.91 -13.84
N GLU A 385 -6.14 -36.10 -13.97
CA GLU A 385 -6.83 -37.40 -13.86
C GLU A 385 -6.97 -38.15 -15.19
N THR A 386 -6.88 -37.44 -16.32
CA THR A 386 -7.04 -38.02 -17.67
C THR A 386 -5.67 -38.24 -18.32
N ASP A 387 -5.37 -39.48 -18.69
CA ASP A 387 -4.16 -39.83 -19.43
C ASP A 387 -4.46 -39.98 -20.93
N GLY A 388 -3.47 -39.74 -21.79
CA GLY A 388 -3.61 -39.88 -23.25
C GLY A 388 -4.17 -38.66 -23.98
N VAL A 389 -4.15 -37.48 -23.36
CA VAL A 389 -4.58 -36.22 -23.95
C VAL A 389 -3.57 -35.75 -25.01
N TRP A 390 -4.01 -35.55 -26.25
CA TRP A 390 -3.18 -35.10 -27.36
C TRP A 390 -3.17 -33.57 -27.49
N ALA A 391 -4.33 -32.92 -27.33
CA ALA A 391 -4.45 -31.47 -27.38
C ALA A 391 -5.39 -30.90 -26.30
N VAL A 392 -5.02 -29.73 -25.76
CA VAL A 392 -5.81 -29.00 -24.77
C VAL A 392 -6.28 -27.70 -25.39
N VAL A 393 -7.59 -27.54 -25.58
CA VAL A 393 -8.19 -26.30 -26.12
C VAL A 393 -8.95 -25.60 -25.00
N LEU A 394 -8.64 -24.33 -24.72
CA LEU A 394 -9.33 -23.57 -23.68
C LEU A 394 -9.71 -22.16 -24.12
N ASP A 395 -10.89 -21.73 -23.69
CA ASP A 395 -11.39 -20.36 -23.80
C ASP A 395 -10.75 -19.45 -22.72
N GLY A 396 -9.41 -19.37 -22.69
CA GLY A 396 -8.70 -18.66 -21.63
C GLY A 396 -7.20 -18.45 -21.86
N ILE A 397 -6.53 -17.97 -20.80
CA ILE A 397 -5.10 -17.64 -20.83
C ILE A 397 -4.27 -18.91 -20.62
N VAL A 398 -3.32 -19.15 -21.52
CA VAL A 398 -2.33 -20.23 -21.40
C VAL A 398 -1.29 -19.83 -20.34
N THR A 399 -1.23 -20.58 -19.23
CA THR A 399 -0.29 -20.33 -18.12
C THR A 399 0.86 -21.34 -18.11
N GLN A 400 2.00 -20.99 -17.53
CA GLN A 400 3.17 -21.89 -17.42
C GLN A 400 2.80 -23.23 -16.74
N ARG A 401 1.97 -23.19 -15.69
CA ARG A 401 1.52 -24.41 -14.98
C ARG A 401 0.70 -25.35 -15.87
N LEU A 402 -0.09 -24.80 -16.79
CA LEU A 402 -0.87 -25.60 -17.74
C LEU A 402 0.04 -26.22 -18.80
N VAL A 403 1.03 -25.46 -19.27
CA VAL A 403 2.07 -25.91 -20.20
C VAL A 403 2.89 -27.07 -19.60
N ASP A 404 3.34 -26.92 -18.35
CA ASP A 404 4.13 -27.95 -17.66
C ASP A 404 3.29 -29.21 -17.40
N LEU A 405 2.01 -29.06 -17.02
CA LEU A 405 1.12 -30.20 -16.79
C LEU A 405 0.74 -30.92 -18.09
N ALA A 406 0.53 -30.18 -19.17
CA ALA A 406 0.28 -30.73 -20.49
C ALA A 406 1.51 -31.49 -21.03
N GLU A 407 2.72 -30.96 -20.81
CA GLU A 407 3.99 -31.66 -21.13
C GLU A 407 4.10 -32.97 -20.34
N GLN A 408 3.84 -32.93 -19.02
CA GLN A 408 3.89 -34.12 -18.16
C GLN A 408 2.91 -35.21 -18.59
N LYS A 409 1.76 -34.83 -19.16
CA LYS A 409 0.72 -35.75 -19.66
C LYS A 409 0.90 -36.17 -21.11
N GLY A 410 1.95 -35.69 -21.78
CA GLY A 410 2.29 -36.07 -23.15
C GLY A 410 1.41 -35.41 -24.22
N ALA A 411 0.82 -34.26 -23.92
CA ALA A 411 0.12 -33.46 -24.93
C ALA A 411 1.13 -32.86 -25.92
N GLU A 412 0.72 -32.72 -27.17
CA GLU A 412 1.53 -32.11 -28.24
C GLU A 412 1.09 -30.66 -28.52
N TYR A 413 -0.16 -30.31 -28.18
CA TYR A 413 -0.73 -28.99 -28.46
C TYR A 413 -1.48 -28.39 -27.27
N VAL A 414 -1.22 -27.10 -27.00
CA VAL A 414 -2.04 -26.28 -26.09
C VAL A 414 -2.55 -25.08 -26.84
N VAL A 415 -3.86 -24.91 -26.89
CA VAL A 415 -4.56 -23.90 -27.68
C VAL A 415 -5.34 -22.98 -26.75
N GLY A 416 -5.09 -21.67 -26.79
CA GLY A 416 -5.82 -20.70 -25.96
C GLY A 416 -5.92 -19.32 -26.59
N ILE A 417 -6.70 -18.43 -25.98
CA ILE A 417 -6.95 -17.08 -26.55
C ILE A 417 -5.73 -16.17 -26.40
N ARG A 418 -5.03 -16.25 -25.26
CA ARG A 418 -3.83 -15.44 -25.02
C ARG A 418 -2.76 -16.24 -24.30
N SER A 419 -1.50 -15.93 -24.55
CA SER A 419 -0.40 -16.43 -23.72
C SER A 419 -0.24 -15.54 -22.49
N GLY A 420 -0.13 -16.16 -21.31
CA GLY A 420 0.32 -15.49 -20.09
C GLY A 420 1.84 -15.44 -20.01
N ASN A 421 2.39 -15.24 -18.80
CA ASN A 421 3.84 -15.30 -18.55
C ASN A 421 4.36 -16.74 -18.67
N VAL A 422 4.55 -17.21 -19.91
CA VAL A 422 5.15 -18.51 -20.24
C VAL A 422 6.63 -18.28 -20.54
N THR A 423 7.49 -18.57 -19.55
CA THR A 423 8.94 -18.38 -19.64
C THR A 423 9.66 -19.60 -20.22
N ARG A 424 9.09 -20.80 -20.09
CA ARG A 424 9.65 -22.05 -20.61
C ARG A 424 8.68 -22.68 -21.60
N ARG A 425 9.11 -22.81 -22.86
CA ARG A 425 8.37 -23.48 -23.93
C ARG A 425 9.04 -24.82 -24.25
N PRO A 426 8.45 -25.95 -23.85
CA PRO A 426 8.97 -27.26 -24.18
C PRO A 426 9.08 -27.50 -25.69
N ALA A 427 10.15 -28.14 -26.16
CA ALA A 427 10.33 -28.42 -27.59
C ALA A 427 9.29 -29.41 -28.15
N ALA A 428 8.69 -30.24 -27.29
CA ALA A 428 7.68 -31.23 -27.64
C ALA A 428 6.23 -30.70 -27.58
N LEU A 429 6.02 -29.48 -27.06
CA LEU A 429 4.69 -28.91 -26.85
C LEU A 429 4.53 -27.62 -27.67
N ARG A 430 3.60 -27.62 -28.62
CA ARG A 430 3.28 -26.44 -29.44
C ARG A 430 2.15 -25.63 -28.79
N ILE A 431 2.41 -24.35 -28.57
CA ILE A 431 1.39 -23.40 -28.08
C ILE A 431 0.79 -22.68 -29.28
N VAL A 432 -0.50 -22.89 -29.52
CA VAL A 432 -1.25 -22.22 -30.58
C VAL A 432 -2.15 -21.17 -29.92
N LEU A 433 -2.06 -19.92 -30.37
CA LEU A 433 -2.94 -18.86 -29.88
C LEU A 433 -4.01 -18.55 -30.92
N ALA A 434 -5.19 -18.16 -30.45
CA ALA A 434 -6.15 -17.44 -31.27
C ALA A 434 -5.57 -16.06 -31.55
N GLU A 435 -5.31 -15.74 -32.82
CA GLU A 435 -4.91 -14.38 -33.22
C GLU A 435 -6.02 -13.37 -32.99
#